data_AF-A0A955EA88-F1
#
_entry.id   AF-A0A955EA88-F1
#
_cell.length_a   1.000
_cell.length_b   1.000
_cell.length_c   1.000
_cell.angle_alpha   90.00
_cell.angle_beta   90.00
_cell.angle_gamma   90.00
#
_symmetry.space_group_name_H-M   'P 1'
#
loop_
_entity.id
_entity.type
_entity.pdbx_description
1 polymer ?
#
loop_
_entity_poly.entity_id
_entity_poly.type
_entity_poly.pdbx_seq_one_letter_code
_entity_poly.pdbx_strand_id
1 'polypeptide(L)'
;MKPIIASTLALLLLVAPLIARQPADQPTLPNWVAARLAQLSPDRPMEYFELGEEVSYELPGPLGRSTAQSLFVLAYLLDDRLGPHACLALADVTTSAEERQWLLAMAQSMGSSLADSRARLDRSIADEDLRNRFADAIRVLRAEDGRLLREVLSTEPAAQFITRLKQSDPALSSALTQASAAAQSANGCPRCRNRRIVSGSGARAGRSICPRCIGNPGLALSERDMLDSLRVEAQLRDAEPATWSATLVLTKDRPLRDIRADDLARTYSVDQSRTIWSAELGWHAPQSD
;
A
#
# COMPACT_ATOMS: atom_id res chain seq x y z
N MET A 1 -34.57 -56.90 11.12
CA MET A 1 -33.47 -56.86 12.11
C MET A 1 -32.16 -57.01 11.35
N LYS A 2 -31.37 -55.94 11.22
CA LYS A 2 -30.09 -55.89 10.48
C LYS A 2 -28.99 -55.43 11.45
N PRO A 3 -27.79 -56.04 11.44
CA PRO A 3 -26.76 -55.76 12.43
C PRO A 3 -25.99 -54.47 12.12
N ILE A 4 -25.63 -53.77 13.18
CA ILE A 4 -24.82 -52.56 13.23
C ILE A 4 -23.35 -52.98 13.10
N ILE A 5 -22.68 -52.55 12.03
CA ILE A 5 -21.23 -52.73 11.86
C ILE A 5 -20.55 -51.55 12.55
N ALA A 6 -19.85 -51.84 13.64
CA ALA A 6 -19.00 -50.90 14.34
C ALA A 6 -17.72 -50.65 13.52
N SER A 7 -17.57 -49.42 12.99
CA SER A 7 -16.34 -48.96 12.36
C SER A 7 -15.37 -48.43 13.40
N THR A 8 -14.39 -49.25 13.75
CA THR A 8 -13.23 -48.91 14.56
C THR A 8 -12.31 -47.98 13.76
N LEU A 9 -12.43 -46.67 13.98
CA LEU A 9 -11.57 -45.67 13.35
C LEU A 9 -10.21 -45.66 14.06
N ALA A 10 -9.19 -46.22 13.40
CA ALA A 10 -7.81 -46.20 13.88
C ALA A 10 -7.25 -44.76 13.78
N LEU A 11 -7.15 -44.10 14.92
CA LEU A 11 -6.53 -42.79 15.08
C LEU A 11 -5.00 -42.95 15.01
N LEU A 12 -4.43 -42.85 13.82
CA LEU A 12 -2.98 -42.86 13.59
C LEU A 12 -2.42 -41.48 14.03
N LEU A 13 -1.92 -41.42 15.26
CA LEU A 13 -1.11 -40.31 15.79
C LEU A 13 0.21 -40.23 15.00
N LEU A 14 0.23 -39.37 13.97
CA LEU A 14 1.45 -38.89 13.32
C LEU A 14 2.19 -37.97 14.31
N VAL A 15 2.99 -38.56 15.19
CA VAL A 15 4.01 -37.86 15.97
C VAL A 15 5.13 -37.50 14.99
N ALA A 16 4.98 -36.35 14.32
CA ALA A 16 6.08 -35.77 13.56
C ALA A 16 7.23 -35.48 14.55
N PRO A 17 8.47 -35.92 14.29
CA PRO A 17 9.60 -35.53 15.11
C PRO A 17 9.72 -34.01 15.00
N LEU A 18 9.57 -33.31 16.13
CA LEU A 18 10.09 -31.97 16.31
C LEU A 18 11.62 -32.09 16.13
N ILE A 19 12.07 -32.04 14.87
CA ILE A 19 13.44 -31.70 14.56
C ILE A 19 13.60 -30.31 15.16
N ALA A 20 14.32 -30.25 16.29
CA ALA A 20 14.73 -29.02 16.92
C ALA A 20 15.39 -28.19 15.82
N ARG A 21 14.64 -27.21 15.31
CA ARG A 21 15.11 -26.26 14.33
C ARG A 21 16.25 -25.55 15.05
N GLN A 22 17.49 -25.92 14.72
CA GLN A 22 18.67 -25.21 15.19
C GLN A 22 18.35 -23.72 15.01
N PRO A 23 18.43 -22.89 16.07
CA PRO A 23 18.14 -21.48 15.94
C PRO A 23 19.05 -20.99 14.83
N ALA A 24 18.44 -20.65 13.69
CA ALA A 24 19.16 -20.06 12.59
C ALA A 24 19.90 -18.86 13.17
N ASP A 25 21.19 -18.76 12.85
CA ASP A 25 22.11 -17.71 13.29
C ASP A 25 21.35 -16.37 13.30
N GLN A 26 20.90 -15.96 14.49
CA GLN A 26 20.08 -14.76 14.58
C GLN A 26 21.02 -13.62 14.24
N PRO A 27 20.65 -12.75 13.29
CA PRO A 27 21.54 -11.68 12.88
C PRO A 27 21.84 -10.81 14.10
N THR A 28 23.11 -10.78 14.50
CA THR A 28 23.57 -10.04 15.67
C THR A 28 23.80 -8.58 15.31
N LEU A 29 23.51 -7.69 16.25
CA LEU A 29 23.78 -6.26 16.06
C LEU A 29 25.29 -6.02 16.01
N PRO A 30 25.78 -5.12 15.14
CA PRO A 30 27.17 -4.69 15.19
C PRO A 30 27.55 -4.14 16.57
N ASN A 31 28.80 -4.37 16.99
CA ASN A 31 29.29 -3.97 18.31
C ASN A 31 29.10 -2.47 18.60
N TRP A 32 29.22 -1.61 17.59
CA TRP A 32 29.03 -0.17 17.75
C TRP A 32 27.58 0.18 18.10
N VAL A 33 26.60 -0.49 17.47
CA VAL A 33 25.16 -0.31 17.75
C VAL A 33 24.87 -0.78 19.18
N ALA A 34 25.34 -1.98 19.53
CA ALA A 34 25.17 -2.54 20.87
C ALA A 34 25.76 -1.63 21.96
N ALA A 35 26.96 -1.09 21.73
CA ALA A 35 27.61 -0.17 22.66
C ALA A 35 26.83 1.15 22.83
N ARG A 36 26.27 1.71 21.75
CA ARG A 36 25.46 2.92 21.79
C ARG A 36 24.10 2.69 22.46
N LEU A 37 23.44 1.58 22.14
CA LEU A 37 22.18 1.18 22.77
C LEU A 37 22.30 1.05 24.29
N ALA A 38 23.42 0.49 24.78
CA ALA A 38 23.69 0.34 26.20
C ALA A 38 23.94 1.69 26.94
N GLN A 39 24.17 2.78 26.21
CA GLN A 39 24.39 4.13 26.77
C GLN A 39 23.13 4.99 26.77
N LEU A 40 22.04 4.52 26.14
CA LEU A 40 20.78 5.25 26.09
C LEU A 40 20.15 5.37 27.48
N SER A 41 19.50 6.50 27.73
CA SER A 41 18.74 6.75 28.95
C SER A 41 17.39 7.35 28.58
N PRO A 42 16.28 6.88 29.20
CA PRO A 42 14.93 7.38 28.89
C PRO A 42 14.76 8.89 29.16
N ASP A 43 15.62 9.50 29.97
CA ASP A 43 15.61 10.94 30.23
C ASP A 43 16.18 11.78 29.08
N ARG A 44 16.77 11.12 28.06
CA ARG A 44 17.40 11.74 26.87
C ARG A 44 16.78 11.20 25.58
N PRO A 45 15.49 11.47 25.31
CA PRO A 45 14.74 10.94 24.16
C PRO A 45 15.37 11.27 22.80
N MET A 46 16.04 12.41 22.68
CA MET A 46 16.76 12.80 21.45
C MET A 46 17.84 11.79 21.07
N GLU A 47 18.52 11.14 22.04
CA GLU A 47 19.58 10.17 21.74
C GLU A 47 19.02 8.91 21.08
N TYR A 48 17.77 8.53 21.38
CA TYR A 48 17.09 7.45 20.68
C TYR A 48 16.83 7.84 19.22
N PHE A 49 16.37 9.07 18.99
CA PHE A 49 16.10 9.58 17.66
C PHE A 49 17.39 9.62 16.81
N GLU A 50 18.45 10.24 17.33
CA GLU A 50 19.75 10.36 16.65
C GLU A 50 20.35 8.99 16.33
N LEU A 51 20.31 8.04 17.29
CA LEU A 51 20.78 6.68 17.04
C LEU A 51 19.90 5.96 16.00
N GLY A 52 18.60 6.22 15.98
CA GLY A 52 17.68 5.72 14.96
C GLY A 52 18.10 6.17 13.56
N GLU A 53 18.45 7.45 13.40
CA GLU A 53 18.95 7.99 12.13
C GLU A 53 20.26 7.32 11.73
N GLU A 54 21.24 7.25 12.63
CA GLU A 54 22.54 6.60 12.39
C GLU A 54 22.37 5.14 11.96
N VAL A 55 21.57 4.36 12.69
CA VAL A 55 21.29 2.95 12.37
C VAL A 55 20.58 2.80 11.02
N SER A 56 19.62 3.68 10.71
CA SER A 56 18.91 3.63 9.44
C SER A 56 19.81 3.86 8.22
N TYR A 57 20.87 4.66 8.41
CA TYR A 57 21.82 5.02 7.37
C TYR A 57 22.97 4.02 7.26
N GLU A 58 23.60 3.65 8.38
CA GLU A 58 24.82 2.82 8.42
C GLU A 58 24.54 1.31 8.42
N LEU A 59 23.33 0.87 8.83
CA LEU A 59 22.96 -0.54 8.89
C LEU A 59 21.77 -0.86 7.98
N PRO A 60 21.98 -0.91 6.64
CA PRO A 60 20.90 -1.25 5.72
C PRO A 60 20.46 -2.70 5.92
N GLY A 61 19.17 -2.95 5.71
CA GLY A 61 18.57 -4.28 5.76
C GLY A 61 17.50 -4.42 6.85
N PRO A 62 16.92 -5.63 7.01
CA PRO A 62 15.80 -5.84 7.92
C PRO A 62 16.13 -5.53 9.38
N LEU A 63 17.31 -5.95 9.86
CA LEU A 63 17.72 -5.77 11.26
C LEU A 63 17.91 -4.30 11.63
N GLY A 64 18.64 -3.53 10.82
CA GLY A 64 18.83 -2.11 11.06
C GLY A 64 17.53 -1.33 10.94
N ARG A 65 16.68 -1.67 9.96
CA ARG A 65 15.34 -1.08 9.83
C ARG A 65 14.47 -1.31 11.06
N SER A 66 14.36 -2.54 11.57
CA SER A 66 13.56 -2.83 12.77
C SER A 66 14.11 -2.14 14.02
N THR A 67 15.44 -2.01 14.10
CA THR A 67 16.12 -1.33 15.21
C THR A 67 15.85 0.18 15.17
N ALA A 68 16.05 0.82 14.01
CA ALA A 68 15.75 2.23 13.79
C ALA A 68 14.27 2.54 14.04
N GLN A 69 13.36 1.68 13.56
CA GLN A 69 11.92 1.80 13.83
C GLN A 69 11.62 1.80 15.34
N SER A 70 12.20 0.85 16.08
CA SER A 70 12.02 0.78 17.53
C SER A 70 12.53 2.05 18.23
N LEU A 71 13.68 2.56 17.79
CA LEU A 71 14.30 3.77 18.33
C LEU A 71 13.46 5.04 18.06
N PHE A 72 12.95 5.23 16.84
CA PHE A 72 12.08 6.35 16.53
C PHE A 72 10.77 6.32 17.33
N VAL A 73 10.19 5.13 17.50
CA VAL A 73 8.97 4.97 18.31
C VAL A 73 9.26 5.28 19.78
N LEU A 74 10.35 4.76 20.35
CA LEU A 74 10.73 5.06 21.73
C LEU A 74 11.02 6.56 21.93
N ALA A 75 11.71 7.21 20.99
CA ALA A 75 11.96 8.65 21.03
C ALA A 75 10.66 9.45 21.12
N TYR A 76 9.65 9.06 20.34
CA TYR A 76 8.33 9.68 20.41
C TYR A 76 7.61 9.40 21.73
N LEU A 77 7.58 8.14 22.19
CA LEU A 77 6.89 7.77 23.43
C LEU A 77 7.50 8.45 24.67
N LEU A 78 8.79 8.77 24.62
CA LEU A 78 9.50 9.47 25.69
C LEU A 78 9.36 11.00 25.61
N ASP A 79 9.13 11.57 24.42
CA ASP A 79 8.91 13.01 24.21
C ASP A 79 7.99 13.27 23.00
N ASP A 80 6.75 13.67 23.28
CA ASP A 80 5.72 13.98 22.28
C ASP A 80 6.18 15.03 21.24
N ARG A 81 7.11 15.92 21.60
CA ARG A 81 7.64 16.95 20.69
C ARG A 81 8.42 16.34 19.53
N LEU A 82 8.95 15.13 19.69
CA LEU A 82 9.64 14.38 18.64
C LEU A 82 8.67 13.62 17.72
N GLY A 83 7.38 13.55 18.06
CA GLY A 83 6.38 12.80 17.31
C GLY A 83 6.35 13.06 15.80
N PRO A 84 6.27 14.32 15.33
CA PRO A 84 6.28 14.59 13.90
C PRO A 84 7.59 14.15 13.22
N HIS A 85 8.74 14.31 13.89
CA HIS A 85 10.05 13.92 13.36
C HIS A 85 10.20 12.40 13.31
N ALA A 86 9.79 11.69 14.37
CA ALA A 86 9.76 10.24 14.43
C ALA A 86 8.86 9.65 13.34
N CYS A 87 7.65 10.21 13.14
CA CYS A 87 6.76 9.76 12.06
C CYS A 87 7.39 9.97 10.67
N LEU A 88 8.07 11.10 10.45
CA LEU A 88 8.80 11.38 9.21
C LEU A 88 9.96 10.41 8.97
N ALA A 89 10.75 10.10 10.01
CA ALA A 89 11.84 9.15 9.93
C ALA A 89 11.34 7.72 9.70
N LEU A 90 10.27 7.32 10.39
CA LEU A 90 9.58 6.05 10.17
C LEU A 90 9.05 5.92 8.74
N ALA A 91 8.51 7.02 8.19
CA ALA A 91 8.00 7.06 6.82
C ALA A 91 9.12 6.79 5.79
N ASP A 92 10.35 7.23 6.08
CA ASP A 92 11.51 7.02 5.21
C ASP A 92 12.09 5.60 5.31
N VAL A 93 11.97 4.94 6.48
CA VAL A 93 12.49 3.59 6.66
C VAL A 93 11.49 2.47 6.37
N THR A 94 10.18 2.74 6.37
CA THR A 94 9.18 1.71 6.04
C THR A 94 9.26 1.29 4.56
N THR A 95 8.89 0.03 4.28
CA THR A 95 8.75 -0.51 2.92
C THR A 95 7.29 -0.52 2.45
N SER A 96 6.33 -0.24 3.33
CA SER A 96 4.91 -0.24 3.01
C SER A 96 4.45 1.16 2.61
N ALA A 97 3.97 1.32 1.38
CA ALA A 97 3.43 2.60 0.90
C ALA A 97 2.23 3.08 1.74
N GLU A 98 1.36 2.14 2.15
CA GLU A 98 0.22 2.43 3.04
C GLU A 98 0.68 2.94 4.40
N GLU A 99 1.68 2.29 4.99
CA GLU A 99 2.24 2.70 6.28
C GLU A 99 2.95 4.05 6.16
N ARG A 100 3.70 4.28 5.09
CA ARG A 100 4.34 5.58 4.80
C ARG A 100 3.30 6.69 4.72
N GLN A 101 2.20 6.48 3.99
CA GLN A 101 1.13 7.46 3.89
C GLN A 101 0.47 7.73 5.25
N TRP A 102 0.22 6.68 6.04
CA TRP A 102 -0.30 6.82 7.39
C TRP A 102 0.64 7.64 8.29
N LEU A 103 1.94 7.36 8.27
CA LEU A 103 2.95 8.09 9.05
C LEU A 103 3.09 9.56 8.62
N LEU A 104 3.01 9.84 7.31
CA LEU A 104 3.00 11.21 6.79
C LEU A 104 1.74 11.97 7.27
N ALA A 105 0.57 11.33 7.25
CA ALA A 105 -0.66 11.90 7.78
C ALA A 105 -0.58 12.14 9.29
N MET A 106 0.02 11.21 10.05
CA MET A 106 0.30 11.41 11.47
C MET A 106 1.18 12.64 11.70
N ALA A 107 2.32 12.74 11.01
CA ALA A 107 3.23 13.89 11.12
C ALA A 107 2.53 15.21 10.77
N GLN A 108 1.70 15.23 9.73
CA GLN A 108 0.91 16.40 9.33
C GLN A 108 -0.11 16.78 10.40
N SER A 109 -0.81 15.82 11.00
CA SER A 109 -1.78 16.06 12.07
C SER A 109 -1.16 16.68 13.32
N MET A 110 0.13 16.39 13.55
CA MET A 110 0.94 16.97 14.63
C MET A 110 1.56 18.33 14.24
N GLY A 111 1.21 18.90 13.07
CA GLY A 111 1.62 20.23 12.63
C GLY A 111 2.89 20.28 11.77
N SER A 112 3.40 19.15 11.27
CA SER A 112 4.60 19.16 10.42
C SER A 112 4.30 19.61 8.99
N SER A 113 4.81 20.78 8.60
CA SER A 113 4.78 21.27 7.21
C SER A 113 5.71 20.49 6.27
N LEU A 114 6.71 19.81 6.83
CA LEU A 114 7.61 18.93 6.07
C LEU A 114 6.89 17.70 5.54
N ALA A 115 5.86 17.20 6.24
CA ALA A 115 5.05 16.07 5.79
C ALA A 115 4.35 16.36 4.45
N ASP A 116 3.75 17.55 4.31
CA ASP A 116 3.11 17.99 3.06
C ASP A 116 4.15 18.10 1.93
N SER A 117 5.31 18.69 2.23
CA SER A 117 6.41 18.82 1.25
C SER A 117 6.91 17.46 0.76
N ARG A 118 7.10 16.48 1.64
CA ARG A 118 7.53 15.12 1.26
C ARG A 118 6.45 14.37 0.48
N ALA A 119 5.19 14.47 0.91
CA ALA A 119 4.07 13.89 0.16
C ALA A 119 3.96 14.49 -1.25
N ARG A 120 4.29 15.76 -1.44
CA ARG A 120 4.36 16.41 -2.76
C ARG A 120 5.60 16.01 -3.56
N LEU A 121 6.77 15.86 -2.95
CA LEU A 121 8.00 15.47 -3.66
C LEU A 121 7.94 14.05 -4.23
N ASP A 122 7.28 13.11 -3.54
CA ASP A 122 7.00 11.78 -4.10
C ASP A 122 6.09 11.87 -5.35
N ARG A 123 5.36 12.97 -5.52
CA ARG A 123 4.52 13.25 -6.69
C ARG A 123 5.30 14.10 -7.70
N SER A 124 6.07 13.45 -8.57
CA SER A 124 6.64 14.15 -9.73
C SER A 124 5.51 14.71 -10.61
N ILE A 125 5.62 15.96 -11.05
CA ILE A 125 4.68 16.60 -12.00
C ILE A 125 4.55 15.76 -13.28
N ALA A 126 5.64 15.15 -13.75
CA ALA A 126 5.62 14.27 -14.92
C ALA A 126 4.79 12.99 -14.70
N ASP A 127 4.70 12.53 -13.44
CA ASP A 127 3.88 11.37 -13.08
C ASP A 127 2.40 11.75 -12.98
N GLU A 128 2.07 12.99 -12.63
CA GLU A 128 0.69 13.46 -12.55
C GLU A 128 0.00 13.47 -13.92
N ASP A 129 0.65 14.04 -14.95
CA ASP A 129 0.11 14.04 -16.32
C ASP A 129 -0.11 12.62 -16.84
N LEU A 130 0.87 11.74 -16.61
CA LEU A 130 0.79 10.36 -17.04
C LEU A 130 -0.32 9.59 -16.29
N ARG A 131 -0.44 9.79 -14.97
CA ARG A 131 -1.53 9.26 -14.15
C ARG A 131 -2.89 9.71 -14.65
N ASN A 132 -3.05 11.00 -14.95
CA ASN A 132 -4.29 11.55 -15.49
C ASN A 132 -4.62 10.94 -16.86
N ARG A 133 -3.63 10.75 -17.74
CA ARG A 133 -3.82 10.05 -19.01
C ARG A 133 -4.23 8.59 -18.82
N PHE A 134 -3.65 7.87 -17.86
CA PHE A 134 -4.10 6.51 -17.51
C PHE A 134 -5.53 6.50 -16.99
N ALA A 135 -5.90 7.43 -16.10
CA ALA A 135 -7.24 7.54 -15.56
C ALA A 135 -8.28 7.77 -16.67
N ASP A 136 -7.99 8.70 -17.59
CA ASP A 136 -8.82 8.94 -18.77
C ASP A 136 -8.90 7.72 -19.70
N ALA A 137 -7.78 7.04 -19.93
CA ALA A 137 -7.73 5.85 -20.74
C ALA A 137 -8.59 4.70 -20.18
N ILE A 138 -8.57 4.51 -18.86
CA ILE A 138 -9.40 3.51 -18.17
C ILE A 138 -10.88 3.88 -18.22
N ARG A 139 -11.21 5.16 -18.03
CA ARG A 139 -12.57 5.67 -18.19
C ARG A 139 -13.11 5.41 -19.61
N VAL A 140 -12.28 5.63 -20.62
CA VAL A 140 -12.61 5.41 -22.03
C VAL A 140 -12.68 3.92 -22.38
N LEU A 141 -11.85 3.07 -21.76
CA LEU A 141 -11.89 1.62 -21.91
C LEU A 141 -13.26 1.04 -21.50
N ARG A 142 -13.92 1.60 -20.48
CA ARG A 142 -15.29 1.18 -20.09
C ARG A 142 -16.31 1.36 -21.22
N ALA A 143 -16.04 2.25 -22.18
CA ALA A 143 -16.84 2.42 -23.40
C ALA A 143 -16.35 1.57 -24.60
N GLU A 144 -15.60 0.49 -24.33
CA GLU A 144 -14.84 -0.37 -25.29
C GLU A 144 -13.93 0.38 -26.26
N ASP A 145 -13.40 1.52 -25.87
CA ASP A 145 -12.34 2.15 -26.64
C ASP A 145 -10.99 1.96 -25.97
N GLY A 146 -10.41 0.78 -26.18
CA GLY A 146 -9.08 0.44 -25.67
C GLY A 146 -7.94 1.18 -26.37
N ARG A 147 -8.19 1.96 -27.43
CA ARG A 147 -7.12 2.62 -28.21
C ARG A 147 -6.31 3.59 -27.37
N LEU A 148 -6.99 4.41 -26.57
CA LEU A 148 -6.32 5.39 -25.72
C LEU A 148 -5.41 4.70 -24.69
N LEU A 149 -5.88 3.60 -24.07
CA LEU A 149 -5.05 2.85 -23.13
C LEU A 149 -3.86 2.18 -23.80
N ARG A 150 -4.04 1.58 -24.98
CA ARG A 150 -2.93 1.01 -25.77
C ARG A 150 -1.90 2.07 -26.17
N GLU A 151 -2.36 3.25 -26.58
CA GLU A 151 -1.49 4.38 -26.92
C GLU A 151 -0.67 4.81 -25.70
N VAL A 152 -1.31 5.04 -24.55
CA VAL A 152 -0.63 5.42 -23.30
C VAL A 152 0.39 4.34 -22.91
N LEU A 153 0.01 3.07 -22.94
CA LEU A 153 0.87 1.93 -22.60
C LEU A 153 2.06 1.73 -23.54
N SER A 154 1.98 2.18 -24.79
CA SER A 154 3.08 2.07 -25.76
C SER A 154 4.21 3.08 -25.53
N THR A 155 4.05 4.01 -24.58
CA THR A 155 5.07 5.02 -24.30
C THR A 155 6.12 4.53 -23.31
N GLU A 156 7.38 4.93 -23.50
CA GLU A 156 8.47 4.62 -22.56
C GLU A 156 8.19 5.11 -21.12
N PRO A 157 7.67 6.35 -20.90
CA PRO A 157 7.26 6.79 -19.57
C PRO A 157 6.23 5.88 -18.89
N ALA A 158 5.27 5.31 -19.65
CA ALA A 158 4.30 4.37 -19.11
C ALA A 158 4.95 3.06 -18.62
N ALA A 159 5.93 2.53 -19.34
CA ALA A 159 6.66 1.34 -18.92
C ALA A 159 7.44 1.57 -17.62
N GLN A 160 8.10 2.73 -17.49
CA GLN A 160 8.83 3.14 -16.29
C GLN A 160 7.88 3.37 -15.12
N PHE A 161 6.74 4.01 -15.36
CA PHE A 161 5.69 4.23 -14.36
C PHE A 161 5.13 2.91 -13.83
N ILE A 162 4.77 1.96 -14.71
CA ILE A 162 4.28 0.64 -14.31
C ILE A 162 5.35 -0.12 -13.50
N THR A 163 6.62 0.00 -13.87
CA THR A 163 7.72 -0.64 -13.13
C THR A 163 7.85 -0.08 -11.71
N ARG A 164 7.75 1.24 -11.54
CA ARG A 164 7.72 1.87 -10.21
C ARG A 164 6.47 1.51 -9.43
N LEU A 165 5.31 1.42 -10.08
CA LEU A 165 4.08 0.95 -9.45
C LEU A 165 4.19 -0.49 -8.96
N LYS A 166 4.82 -1.40 -9.70
CA LYS A 166 5.02 -2.79 -9.22
C LYS A 166 5.73 -2.86 -7.87
N GLN A 167 6.61 -1.90 -7.59
CA GLN A 167 7.38 -1.83 -6.35
C GLN A 167 6.61 -1.12 -5.24
N SER A 168 5.93 -0.02 -5.56
CA SER A 168 5.26 0.84 -4.57
C SER A 168 3.80 0.43 -4.30
N ASP A 169 3.07 0.04 -5.34
CA ASP A 169 1.68 -0.39 -5.28
C ASP A 169 1.41 -1.58 -6.24
N PRO A 170 1.68 -2.81 -5.78
CA PRO A 170 1.44 -4.01 -6.58
C PRO A 170 -0.05 -4.23 -6.90
N ALA A 171 -0.97 -3.70 -6.08
CA ALA A 171 -2.40 -3.84 -6.32
C ALA A 171 -2.84 -2.97 -7.52
N LEU A 172 -2.42 -1.70 -7.54
CA LEU A 172 -2.65 -0.78 -8.65
C LEU A 172 -1.98 -1.30 -9.93
N SER A 173 -0.72 -1.77 -9.83
CA SER A 173 -0.03 -2.36 -10.98
C SER A 173 -0.76 -3.59 -11.54
N SER A 174 -1.30 -4.45 -10.69
CA SER A 174 -2.08 -5.63 -11.12
C SER A 174 -3.35 -5.20 -11.85
N ALA A 175 -4.06 -4.21 -11.30
CA ALA A 175 -5.28 -3.69 -11.90
C ALA A 175 -5.03 -3.00 -13.27
N LEU A 176 -3.92 -2.26 -13.42
CA LEU A 176 -3.49 -1.72 -14.71
C LEU A 176 -3.15 -2.82 -15.72
N THR A 177 -2.56 -3.92 -15.26
CA THR A 177 -2.26 -5.08 -16.11
C THR A 177 -3.55 -5.75 -16.62
N GLN A 178 -4.56 -5.88 -15.75
CA GLN A 178 -5.88 -6.38 -16.14
C GLN A 178 -6.58 -5.44 -17.12
N ALA A 179 -6.54 -4.12 -16.88
CA ALA A 179 -7.06 -3.12 -17.81
C ALA A 179 -6.35 -3.16 -19.17
N SER A 180 -5.04 -3.38 -19.19
CA SER A 180 -4.25 -3.58 -20.42
C SER A 180 -4.73 -4.80 -21.21
N ALA A 181 -4.93 -5.94 -20.54
CA ALA A 181 -5.45 -7.15 -21.18
C ALA A 181 -6.85 -6.93 -21.76
N ALA A 182 -7.75 -6.27 -21.01
CA ALA A 182 -9.07 -5.88 -21.50
C ALA A 182 -9.00 -4.89 -22.67
N ALA A 183 -8.04 -3.96 -22.66
CA ALA A 183 -7.82 -3.06 -23.78
C ALA A 183 -7.36 -3.80 -25.03
N GLN A 184 -6.59 -4.89 -24.94
CA GLN A 184 -6.18 -5.65 -26.13
C GLN A 184 -7.36 -6.34 -26.82
N SER A 185 -8.38 -6.77 -26.07
CA SER A 185 -9.59 -7.38 -26.63
C SER A 185 -10.68 -6.37 -27.02
N ALA A 186 -10.61 -5.14 -26.49
CA ALA A 186 -11.55 -4.06 -26.82
C ALA A 186 -11.36 -3.53 -28.25
N ASN A 187 -12.20 -4.03 -29.16
CA ASN A 187 -12.26 -3.63 -30.57
C ASN A 187 -13.44 -2.70 -30.89
N GLY A 188 -14.24 -2.34 -29.88
CA GLY A 188 -15.46 -1.54 -30.00
C GLY A 188 -16.54 -2.21 -30.86
N CYS A 189 -17.70 -1.57 -30.96
CA CYS A 189 -18.76 -2.06 -31.82
C CYS A 189 -18.37 -1.90 -33.30
N PRO A 190 -18.24 -2.97 -34.09
CA PRO A 190 -17.78 -2.87 -35.49
C PRO A 190 -18.78 -2.13 -36.40
N ARG A 191 -20.04 -1.98 -35.97
CA ARG A 191 -21.08 -1.27 -36.72
C ARG A 191 -21.07 0.24 -36.47
N CYS A 192 -21.10 0.67 -35.21
CA CYS A 192 -21.15 2.10 -34.88
C CYS A 192 -19.80 2.74 -34.53
N ARG A 193 -18.73 1.93 -34.38
CA ARG A 193 -17.40 2.38 -33.94
C ARG A 193 -17.49 3.26 -32.68
N ASN A 194 -18.26 2.78 -31.71
CA ASN A 194 -18.57 3.43 -30.43
C ASN A 194 -19.30 4.78 -30.51
N ARG A 195 -19.80 5.19 -31.69
CA ARG A 195 -20.61 6.42 -31.86
C ARG A 195 -22.03 6.32 -31.31
N ARG A 196 -22.48 5.10 -30.93
CA ARG A 196 -23.82 4.75 -30.41
C ARG A 196 -25.01 4.97 -31.36
N ILE A 197 -24.89 5.93 -32.27
CA ILE A 197 -25.87 6.29 -33.28
C ILE A 197 -25.31 5.93 -34.66
N VAL A 198 -26.16 5.35 -35.50
CA VAL A 198 -25.87 5.11 -36.91
C VAL A 198 -26.85 5.90 -37.76
N SER A 199 -26.38 6.43 -38.88
CA SER A 199 -27.28 6.98 -39.89
C SER A 199 -27.92 5.82 -40.64
N GLY A 200 -29.25 5.85 -40.82
CA GLY A 200 -29.92 4.93 -41.73
C GLY A 200 -29.42 5.10 -43.17
N SER A 201 -29.62 4.10 -44.01
CA SER A 201 -29.42 4.23 -45.46
C SER A 201 -30.77 4.52 -46.14
N GLY A 202 -30.81 5.51 -47.04
CA GLY A 202 -31.98 5.83 -47.88
C GLY A 202 -32.49 7.28 -47.76
N ALA A 203 -33.48 7.63 -48.59
CA ALA A 203 -34.04 8.99 -48.71
C ALA A 203 -34.76 9.51 -47.44
N ARG A 204 -35.05 8.64 -46.47
CA ARG A 204 -35.56 8.96 -45.12
C ARG A 204 -34.60 8.52 -44.01
N ALA A 205 -33.29 8.61 -44.25
CA ALA A 205 -32.26 8.21 -43.30
C ALA A 205 -32.31 9.04 -42.00
N GLY A 206 -33.08 8.56 -41.01
CA GLY A 206 -33.03 9.05 -39.64
C GLY A 206 -31.75 8.60 -38.93
N ARG A 207 -31.40 9.31 -37.86
CA ARG A 207 -30.42 8.85 -36.87
C ARG A 207 -31.10 7.85 -35.94
N SER A 208 -30.56 6.64 -35.82
CA SER A 208 -31.08 5.62 -34.90
C SER A 208 -29.99 5.10 -33.99
N ILE A 209 -30.38 4.58 -32.81
CA ILE A 209 -29.46 3.84 -31.94
C ILE A 209 -28.93 2.63 -32.72
N CYS A 210 -27.65 2.31 -32.52
CA CYS A 210 -27.02 1.17 -33.17
C CYS A 210 -27.72 -0.13 -32.76
N PRO A 211 -28.31 -0.91 -33.69
CA PRO A 211 -29.05 -2.12 -33.33
C PRO A 211 -28.15 -3.27 -32.88
N ARG A 212 -26.82 -3.18 -33.14
CA ARG A 212 -25.87 -4.24 -32.75
C ARG A 212 -25.48 -4.17 -31.28
N CYS A 213 -25.17 -2.97 -30.78
CA CYS A 213 -24.81 -2.76 -29.38
C CYS A 213 -25.94 -2.15 -28.54
N ILE A 214 -27.08 -1.83 -29.17
CA ILE A 214 -28.25 -1.23 -28.51
C ILE A 214 -27.87 0.07 -27.76
N GLY A 215 -26.91 0.82 -28.31
CA GLY A 215 -26.41 2.06 -27.70
C GLY A 215 -25.41 1.87 -26.56
N ASN A 216 -25.13 0.63 -26.14
CA ASN A 216 -24.11 0.31 -25.15
C ASN A 216 -22.98 -0.53 -25.79
N PRO A 217 -22.06 0.11 -26.51
CA PRO A 217 -20.87 -0.57 -27.02
C PRO A 217 -19.83 -0.77 -25.91
N GLY A 218 -20.15 -0.61 -24.62
CA GLY A 218 -19.22 -0.71 -23.51
C GLY A 218 -18.96 -2.15 -23.07
N LEU A 219 -17.86 -2.37 -22.35
CA LEU A 219 -17.49 -3.70 -21.84
C LEU A 219 -18.61 -4.18 -20.93
N ALA A 220 -18.98 -5.44 -21.03
CA ALA A 220 -19.85 -6.09 -20.06
C ALA A 220 -19.08 -6.29 -18.75
N LEU A 221 -18.93 -5.22 -17.97
CA LEU A 221 -18.28 -5.26 -16.66
C LEU A 221 -19.26 -5.81 -15.63
N SER A 222 -18.79 -6.73 -14.79
CA SER A 222 -19.51 -7.02 -13.56
C SER A 222 -19.51 -5.79 -12.64
N GLU A 223 -20.41 -5.75 -11.66
CA GLU A 223 -20.39 -4.69 -10.64
C GLU A 223 -19.03 -4.60 -9.95
N ARG A 224 -18.41 -5.75 -9.67
CA ARG A 224 -17.07 -5.84 -9.09
C ARG A 224 -16.01 -5.20 -10.00
N ASP A 225 -16.01 -5.52 -11.30
CA ASP A 225 -15.03 -4.97 -12.25
C ASP A 225 -15.22 -3.47 -12.45
N MET A 226 -16.47 -3.00 -12.42
CA MET A 226 -16.78 -1.57 -12.45
C MET A 226 -16.21 -0.85 -11.22
N LEU A 227 -16.43 -1.39 -10.02
CA LEU A 227 -15.90 -0.83 -8.78
C LEU A 227 -14.36 -0.85 -8.76
N ASP A 228 -13.74 -1.94 -9.20
CA ASP A 228 -12.28 -2.02 -9.30
C ASP A 228 -11.73 -1.02 -10.34
N SER A 229 -12.41 -0.82 -11.47
CA SER A 229 -12.04 0.22 -12.44
C SER A 229 -12.14 1.63 -11.86
N LEU A 230 -13.20 1.92 -11.10
CA LEU A 230 -13.38 3.23 -10.45
C LEU A 230 -12.34 3.47 -9.35
N ARG A 231 -11.94 2.42 -8.61
CA ARG A 231 -10.86 2.50 -7.62
C ARG A 231 -9.53 2.88 -8.26
N VAL A 232 -9.18 2.19 -9.34
CA VAL A 232 -7.96 2.50 -10.09
C VAL A 232 -7.99 3.93 -10.61
N GLU A 233 -9.13 4.37 -11.17
CA GLU A 233 -9.29 5.74 -11.66
C GLU A 233 -9.14 6.78 -10.53
N ALA A 234 -9.80 6.57 -9.40
CA ALA A 234 -9.70 7.45 -8.23
C ALA A 234 -8.27 7.52 -7.71
N GLN A 235 -7.59 6.37 -7.62
CA GLN A 235 -6.21 6.29 -7.15
C GLN A 235 -5.23 6.98 -8.10
N LEU A 236 -5.37 6.79 -9.41
CA LEU A 236 -4.56 7.51 -10.39
C LEU A 236 -4.80 9.02 -10.31
N ARG A 237 -6.03 9.45 -10.06
CA ARG A 237 -6.36 10.88 -9.90
C ARG A 237 -6.00 11.46 -8.53
N ASP A 238 -5.54 10.64 -7.59
CA ASP A 238 -5.38 11.04 -6.19
C ASP A 238 -6.67 11.69 -5.65
N ALA A 239 -7.81 11.10 -6.02
CA ALA A 239 -9.11 11.66 -5.72
C ALA A 239 -9.43 11.50 -4.24
N GLU A 240 -9.55 12.62 -3.52
CA GLU A 240 -10.08 12.61 -2.17
C GLU A 240 -11.57 12.21 -2.19
N PRO A 241 -11.97 11.17 -1.44
CA PRO A 241 -13.36 10.77 -1.41
C PRO A 241 -14.21 11.85 -0.74
N ALA A 242 -15.12 12.47 -1.51
CA ALA A 242 -16.02 13.51 -1.01
C ALA A 242 -17.07 12.99 0.00
N THR A 243 -17.24 11.67 0.13
CA THR A 243 -18.25 11.05 1.01
C THR A 243 -17.71 9.78 1.69
N TRP A 244 -18.29 9.43 2.84
CA TRP A 244 -18.00 8.18 3.56
C TRP A 244 -18.29 6.94 2.72
N SER A 245 -19.38 6.92 1.97
CA SER A 245 -19.72 5.84 1.05
C SER A 245 -18.66 5.66 -0.05
N ALA A 246 -18.13 6.76 -0.60
CA ALA A 246 -17.03 6.68 -1.56
C ALA A 246 -15.75 6.14 -0.89
N THR A 247 -15.48 6.54 0.36
CA THR A 247 -14.33 6.02 1.12
C THR A 247 -14.43 4.50 1.29
N LEU A 248 -15.55 3.97 1.79
CA LEU A 248 -15.75 2.53 1.98
C LEU A 248 -15.59 1.74 0.68
N VAL A 249 -16.18 2.26 -0.40
CA VAL A 249 -16.03 1.69 -1.73
C VAL A 249 -14.56 1.69 -2.14
N LEU A 250 -13.84 2.81 -1.99
CA LEU A 250 -12.46 2.92 -2.43
C LEU A 250 -11.48 2.07 -1.59
N THR A 251 -11.70 1.99 -0.27
CA THR A 251 -10.79 1.31 0.65
C THR A 251 -11.05 -0.19 0.79
N LYS A 252 -12.09 -0.76 0.15
CA LYS A 252 -12.47 -2.19 0.26
C LYS A 252 -12.69 -2.63 1.71
N ASP A 253 -13.41 -1.80 2.47
CA ASP A 253 -13.65 -2.03 3.90
C ASP A 253 -12.35 -2.20 4.72
N ARG A 254 -11.20 -1.72 4.20
CA ARG A 254 -10.00 -1.63 5.03
C ARG A 254 -10.34 -0.71 6.20
N PRO A 255 -10.11 -1.16 7.45
CA PRO A 255 -10.36 -0.33 8.60
C PRO A 255 -9.52 0.93 8.47
N LEU A 256 -10.17 2.09 8.50
CA LEU A 256 -9.47 3.36 8.66
C LEU A 256 -8.66 3.26 9.95
N ARG A 257 -7.34 3.38 9.83
CA ARG A 257 -6.48 3.48 10.99
C ARG A 257 -6.72 4.84 11.63
N ASP A 258 -6.98 4.81 12.93
CA ASP A 258 -7.03 6.03 13.72
C ASP A 258 -5.63 6.67 13.74
N ILE A 259 -5.58 7.99 13.86
CA ILE A 259 -4.35 8.76 13.93
C ILE A 259 -4.08 9.00 15.42
N ARG A 260 -3.59 7.97 16.11
CA ARG A 260 -3.24 8.05 17.54
C ARG A 260 -1.80 7.69 17.79
N ALA A 261 -1.19 8.40 18.73
CA ALA A 261 0.16 8.13 19.23
C ALA A 261 0.34 6.67 19.66
N ASP A 262 -0.61 6.18 20.46
CA ASP A 262 -0.61 4.83 21.04
C ASP A 262 -0.66 3.72 19.97
N ASP A 263 -1.19 4.03 18.78
CA ASP A 263 -1.21 3.08 17.67
C ASP A 263 0.18 2.80 17.12
N LEU A 264 1.12 3.74 17.26
CA LEU A 264 2.49 3.60 16.78
C LEU A 264 3.24 2.50 17.55
N ALA A 265 3.18 2.55 18.88
CA ALA A 265 3.78 1.53 19.76
C ALA A 265 3.24 0.13 19.43
N ARG A 266 1.91 0.01 19.29
CA ARG A 266 1.24 -1.23 18.92
C ARG A 266 1.64 -1.71 17.51
N THR A 267 1.72 -0.81 16.53
CA THR A 267 2.05 -1.14 15.14
C THR A 267 3.46 -1.72 15.01
N TYR A 268 4.43 -1.15 15.75
CA TYR A 268 5.82 -1.60 15.75
C TYR A 268 6.14 -2.62 16.84
N SER A 269 5.15 -3.08 17.62
CA SER A 269 5.34 -3.99 18.75
C SER A 269 6.39 -3.49 19.77
N VAL A 270 6.43 -2.17 19.99
CA VAL A 270 7.32 -1.53 20.96
C VAL A 270 6.58 -1.40 22.29
N ASP A 271 7.19 -1.96 23.34
CA ASP A 271 6.69 -1.86 24.71
C ASP A 271 7.24 -0.57 25.34
N GLN A 272 6.35 0.39 25.62
CA GLN A 272 6.72 1.68 26.23
C GLN A 272 7.38 1.53 27.61
N SER A 273 7.18 0.40 28.30
CA SER A 273 7.82 0.14 29.59
C SER A 273 9.27 -0.33 29.45
N ARG A 274 9.73 -0.70 28.24
CA ARG A 274 11.05 -1.29 27.99
C ARG A 274 11.96 -0.34 27.23
N THR A 275 12.49 0.63 27.95
CA THR A 275 13.26 1.72 27.38
C THR A 275 14.78 1.51 27.45
N ILE A 276 15.27 0.54 28.23
CA ILE A 276 16.70 0.26 28.38
C ILE A 276 17.08 -0.96 27.54
N TRP A 277 18.22 -0.90 26.86
CA TRP A 277 18.74 -2.03 26.08
C TRP A 277 19.95 -2.69 26.76
N SER A 278 20.01 -4.02 26.74
CA SER A 278 21.22 -4.79 27.06
C SER A 278 21.44 -5.90 26.03
N ALA A 279 22.70 -6.34 25.87
CA ALA A 279 23.03 -7.43 24.95
C ALA A 279 22.40 -8.77 25.35
N GLU A 280 22.14 -8.98 26.65
CA GLU A 280 21.64 -10.23 27.21
C GLU A 280 20.11 -10.33 27.15
N LEU A 281 19.41 -9.23 27.46
CA LEU A 281 17.96 -9.21 27.61
C LEU A 281 17.24 -8.45 26.47
N GLY A 282 17.97 -7.72 25.64
CA GLY A 282 17.40 -6.75 24.72
C GLY A 282 16.74 -5.59 25.46
N TRP A 283 15.62 -5.09 24.92
CA TRP A 283 14.80 -4.05 25.55
C TRP A 283 14.16 -4.57 26.84
N HIS A 284 14.39 -3.88 27.96
CA HIS A 284 13.86 -4.18 29.28
C HIS A 284 13.52 -2.89 30.04
N ALA A 285 12.75 -3.03 31.12
CA ALA A 285 12.32 -1.90 31.93
C ALA A 285 13.46 -1.34 32.80
N PRO A 286 13.47 -0.02 33.08
CA PRO A 286 14.37 0.56 34.06
C PRO A 286 14.17 -0.11 35.42
N GLN A 287 15.27 -0.41 36.11
CA GLN A 287 15.21 -0.91 37.49
C GLN A 287 14.66 0.21 38.38
N SER A 288 13.57 -0.07 39.09
CA SER A 288 13.06 0.83 40.12
C SER A 288 14.01 0.77 41.32
N ASP A 289 14.73 1.86 41.58
CA ASP A 289 15.49 2.06 42.82
C ASP A 289 14.60 2.05 44.07
#